data_AF-A0A385MQP9-F1
#
_entry.id   AF-A0A385MQP9-F1
#
_cell.length_a   1.000
_cell.length_b   1.000
_cell.length_c   1.000
_cell.angle_alpha   90.00
_cell.angle_beta   90.00
_cell.angle_gamma   90.00
#
_symmetry.space_group_name_H-M   'P 1'
#
loop_
_entity.id
_entity.type
_entity.pdbx_description
1 polymer ?
#
loop_
_entity_poly.entity_id
_entity_poly.type
_entity_poly.pdbx_seq_one_letter_code
_entity_poly.pdbx_strand_id
1 'polypeptide(L)' 'MLRHLSLKLQLALTLVLFSPFLWAHPGHDHAHWTSTVLHVLFYASIAAAAAACAFAIYKVVKRQSLTQGD' A
#
# COMPACT_ATOMS: atom_id res chain seq x y z
N MET A 1 20.93 -4.52 15.18
CA MET A 1 20.55 -3.10 15.10
C MET A 1 19.11 -2.92 14.57
N LEU A 2 18.13 -3.65 15.13
CA LEU A 2 16.76 -3.75 14.58
C LEU A 2 15.67 -3.47 15.65
N ARG A 3 15.95 -2.58 16.60
CA ARG A 3 15.13 -2.42 17.83
C ARG A 3 14.21 -1.19 17.82
N HIS A 4 14.19 -0.40 16.75
CA HIS A 4 13.40 0.83 16.68
C HIS A 4 12.57 0.95 15.39
N LEU A 5 11.95 -0.15 14.95
CA LEU A 5 10.92 -0.04 13.92
C LEU A 5 9.65 0.54 14.58
N SER A 6 9.11 1.64 14.05
CA SER A 6 7.93 2.25 14.65
C SER A 6 6.77 1.25 14.68
N LEU A 7 5.91 1.32 15.71
CA LEU A 7 4.76 0.40 15.85
C LEU A 7 3.88 0.38 14.59
N LYS A 8 3.76 1.53 13.92
CA LYS A 8 3.01 1.66 12.65
C LYS A 8 3.67 0.87 11.52
N LEU A 9 4.99 0.92 11.45
CA LEU A 9 5.77 0.22 10.43
C LEU A 9 5.85 -1.29 10.73
N GLN A 10 5.93 -1.67 12.00
CA GLN A 10 5.77 -3.06 12.41
C GLN A 10 4.41 -3.59 12.00
N LEU A 11 3.32 -2.89 12.35
CA LEU A 11 1.97 -3.28 11.98
C LEU A 11 1.78 -3.37 10.46
N ALA A 12 2.24 -2.37 9.71
CA ALA A 12 2.19 -2.39 8.24
C ALA A 12 2.94 -3.61 7.66
N LEU A 13 4.11 -3.92 8.20
CA LEU A 13 4.90 -5.07 7.76
C LEU A 13 4.19 -6.39 8.08
N THR A 14 3.58 -6.53 9.26
CA THR A 14 2.81 -7.72 9.61
C THR A 14 1.62 -7.92 8.68
N LEU A 15 0.86 -6.86 8.37
CA LEU A 15 -0.29 -6.94 7.45
C LEU A 15 0.14 -7.36 6.04
N VAL A 16 1.25 -6.83 5.53
CA VAL A 16 1.77 -7.20 4.20
C VAL A 16 2.17 -8.67 4.17
N LEU A 17 2.93 -9.14 5.16
CA LEU A 17 3.47 -10.50 5.20
C LEU A 17 2.40 -11.57 5.46
N PHE A 18 1.36 -11.25 6.23
CA PHE A 18 0.27 -12.19 6.54
C PHE A 18 -0.87 -12.16 5.52
N SER A 19 -0.92 -11.16 4.63
CA SER A 19 -1.95 -11.08 3.59
C SER A 19 -2.13 -12.37 2.79
N PRO A 20 -1.09 -13.12 2.35
CA PRO A 20 -1.26 -14.29 1.50
C PRO A 20 -2.00 -15.45 2.17
N PHE A 21 -1.98 -15.52 3.50
CA PHE A 21 -2.68 -16.56 4.27
C PHE A 21 -4.18 -16.29 4.39
N LEU A 22 -4.63 -15.09 4.03
CA LEU A 22 -6.04 -14.73 3.96
C LEU A 22 -6.64 -15.00 2.56
N TRP A 23 -5.88 -15.61 1.64
CA TRP A 23 -6.37 -15.98 0.32
C TRP A 23 -7.32 -17.16 0.47
N ALA A 24 -8.62 -16.88 0.33
CA ALA A 24 -9.67 -17.89 0.30
C ALA A 24 -9.37 -18.97 -0.76
N HIS A 25 -9.67 -20.23 -0.45
CA HIS A 25 -9.43 -21.37 -1.34
C HIS A 25 -10.08 -21.19 -2.73
N PRO A 26 -9.54 -21.83 -3.79
CA PRO A 26 -10.04 -21.66 -5.15
C PRO A 26 -11.51 -22.10 -5.28
N GLY A 27 -12.37 -21.19 -5.75
CA GLY A 27 -13.69 -21.55 -6.30
C GLY A 27 -14.90 -20.83 -5.69
N HIS A 28 -14.88 -20.39 -4.43
CA HIS A 28 -16.07 -19.75 -3.83
C HIS A 28 -16.12 -18.23 -4.10
N ASP A 29 -14.99 -17.53 -3.93
CA ASP A 29 -14.95 -16.06 -3.99
C ASP A 29 -14.65 -15.49 -5.39
N HIS A 30 -14.11 -16.31 -6.30
CA HIS A 30 -13.86 -15.91 -7.70
C HIS A 30 -15.06 -16.13 -8.62
N ALA A 31 -15.97 -17.04 -8.26
CA ALA A 31 -17.18 -17.31 -9.02
C ALA A 31 -18.38 -16.45 -8.57
N HIS A 32 -18.26 -15.74 -7.44
CA HIS A 32 -19.30 -14.85 -6.94
C HIS A 32 -19.41 -13.60 -7.84
N TRP A 33 -20.63 -13.20 -8.18
CA TRP A 33 -20.94 -12.01 -8.99
C TRP A 33 -20.29 -10.69 -8.52
N THR A 34 -19.96 -10.55 -7.24
CA THR A 34 -19.25 -9.35 -6.73
C THR A 34 -17.74 -9.40 -6.96
N SER A 35 -17.20 -10.52 -7.43
CA SER A 35 -15.75 -10.75 -7.52
C SER A 35 -15.08 -9.71 -8.41
N THR A 36 -15.65 -9.39 -9.58
CA THR A 36 -15.11 -8.37 -10.48
C THR A 36 -15.04 -7.00 -9.81
N VAL A 37 -16.09 -6.60 -9.09
CA VAL A 37 -16.13 -5.31 -8.38
C VAL A 37 -15.06 -5.26 -7.29
N LEU A 38 -14.89 -6.34 -6.53
CA LEU A 38 -13.88 -6.43 -5.49
C LEU A 38 -12.45 -6.38 -6.04
N HIS A 39 -12.17 -7.05 -7.16
CA HIS A 39 -10.86 -7.00 -7.81
C HIS A 39 -10.53 -5.59 -8.30
N VAL A 40 -11.49 -4.91 -8.95
CA VAL A 40 -11.30 -3.52 -9.39
C VAL A 40 -11.01 -2.61 -8.20
N LEU A 41 -11.79 -2.74 -7.11
CA LEU A 41 -11.59 -1.91 -5.92
C LEU A 41 -10.24 -2.18 -5.25
N PHE A 42 -9.82 -3.45 -5.19
CA PHE A 42 -8.51 -3.86 -4.69
C PHE A 42 -7.38 -3.21 -5.50
N TYR A 43 -7.36 -3.38 -6.82
CA TYR A 43 -6.31 -2.79 -7.66
C TYR A 43 -6.35 -1.26 -7.66
N ALA A 44 -7.54 -0.66 -7.63
CA ALA A 44 -7.69 0.79 -7.49
C ALA A 44 -7.12 1.31 -6.17
N SER A 45 -7.31 0.58 -5.06
CA SER A 45 -6.74 0.96 -3.76
C SER A 45 -5.22 0.93 -3.75
N ILE A 46 -4.61 -0.08 -4.40
CA ILE A 46 -3.15 -0.17 -4.57
C ILE A 46 -2.64 1.02 -5.39
N ALA A 47 -3.30 1.32 -6.51
CA ALA A 47 -2.92 2.45 -7.36
C ALA A 47 -3.02 3.79 -6.61
N ALA A 48 -4.09 3.99 -5.84
CA ALA A 48 -4.27 5.19 -5.03
C ALA A 48 -3.19 5.35 -3.95
N ALA A 49 -2.86 4.26 -3.25
CA ALA A 49 -1.79 4.25 -2.25
C ALA A 49 -0.42 4.58 -2.88
N ALA A 50 -0.10 3.99 -4.03
CA ALA A 50 1.12 4.27 -4.76
C ALA A 50 1.20 5.74 -5.20
N ALA A 51 0.10 6.28 -5.74
CA ALA A 51 0.01 7.68 -6.13
C ALA A 51 0.19 8.65 -4.95
N ALA A 52 -0.40 8.34 -3.79
CA ALA A 52 -0.25 9.14 -2.57
C ALA A 52 1.21 9.16 -2.09
N CYS A 53 1.88 8.01 -2.09
CA CYS A 53 3.31 7.90 -1.76
C CYS A 53 4.17 8.71 -2.74
N ALA A 54 3.94 8.56 -4.05
CA ALA A 54 4.66 9.30 -5.08
C ALA A 54 4.48 10.82 -4.93
N PHE A 55 3.26 11.28 -4.63
CA PHE A 55 2.97 12.68 -4.39
C PHE A 55 3.65 13.22 -3.14
N ALA A 56 3.66 12.44 -2.05
CA ALA A 56 4.38 12.81 -0.82
C ALA A 56 5.88 12.98 -1.07
N ILE A 57 6.49 12.04 -1.81
CA ILE A 57 7.91 12.10 -2.20
C ILE A 57 8.17 13.33 -3.08
N TYR A 58 7.36 13.54 -4.12
CA TYR A 58 7.46 14.72 -5.00
C TYR A 58 7.46 16.02 -4.19
N LYS A 59 6.57 16.16 -3.21
CA LYS A 59 6.51 17.35 -2.35
C LYS A 59 7.77 17.56 -1.52
N VAL A 60 8.37 16.48 -1.01
CA VAL A 60 9.62 16.56 -0.24
C VAL A 60 10.77 17.01 -1.14
N VAL A 61 10.93 16.36 -2.30
CA VAL A 61 12.00 16.70 -3.26
C VAL A 61 11.88 18.14 -3.74
N LYS A 62 10.67 18.59 -4.10
CA LYS A 62 10.42 19.97 -4.55
C LYS A 62 10.75 21.01 -3.47
N ARG A 63 10.50 20.71 -2.19
CA ARG A 63 10.85 21.61 -1.09
C ARG A 63 12.37 21.72 -0.93
N GLN A 64 13.08 20.60 -1.02
CA GLN A 64 14.54 20.56 -0.93
C GLN A 64 15.21 21.33 -2.08
N SER A 65 14.68 21.22 -3.30
CA SER A 65 15.21 21.97 -4.45
C SER A 65 15.03 23.48 -4.33
N LEU A 66 14.02 23.96 -3.60
CA LEU A 66 13.81 25.40 -3.36
C LEU A 66 14.79 25.92 -2.29
N THR A 67 15.01 25.17 -1.21
CA THR A 67 15.91 25.59 -0.12
C THR A 67 17.41 25.52 -0.47
N GLN A 68 17.80 24.81 -1.53
CA GLN A 68 19.20 24.73 -2.00
C GLN A 68 19.55 25.79 -3.06
N GLY A 69 18.58 26.60 -3.49
CA GLY A 69 18.77 27.69 -4.46
C GLY A 69 18.93 29.08 -3.84
N ASP A 70 18.95 29.18 -2.51
CA ASP A 70 19.18 30.39 -1.71
C ASP A 70 20.63 30.39 -1.16
#